data_AF-A0A7V9C6Q3-F1
#
_entry.id   AF-A0A7V9C6Q3-F1
#
_cell.length_a   1.000
_cell.length_b   1.000
_cell.length_c   1.000
_cell.angle_alpha   90.00
_cell.angle_beta   90.00
_cell.angle_gamma   90.00
#
_symmetry.space_group_name_H-M   'P 1'
#
loop_
_entity.id
_entity.type
_entity.pdbx_description
1 polymer ?
#
loop_
_entity_poly.entity_id
_entity_poly.type
_entity_poly.pdbx_seq_one_letter_code
_entity_poly.pdbx_strand_id
1 'polypeptide(L)' 'STGEWDDLDLLTMAADGVLMVEWGDAVAGSVPDDHLVVEISVLDERTRSIAFIPHGAWAGRPLAELTA' A
#
# COMPACT_ATOMS: atom_id res chain seq x y z
N SER A 1 -8.14 10.65 -8.92
CA SER A 1 -9.49 10.16 -9.23
C SER A 1 -9.39 8.65 -9.32
N THR A 2 -10.17 7.88 -8.57
CA THR A 2 -10.07 6.40 -8.50
C THR A 2 -10.50 5.68 -9.79
N GLY A 3 -11.02 6.40 -10.79
CA GLY A 3 -11.67 5.79 -11.97
C GLY A 3 -10.81 4.81 -12.80
N GLU A 4 -9.48 4.95 -12.83
CA GLU A 4 -8.62 3.98 -13.52
C GLU A 4 -8.59 2.60 -12.85
N TRP A 5 -8.82 2.53 -11.53
CA TRP A 5 -8.89 1.26 -10.79
C TRP A 5 -10.21 0.54 -11.04
N ASP A 6 -11.29 1.31 -11.18
CA ASP A 6 -12.63 0.81 -11.49
C ASP A 6 -12.68 0.29 -12.94
N ASP A 7 -12.07 1.00 -13.89
CA ASP A 7 -11.98 0.58 -15.30
C ASP A 7 -11.22 -0.75 -15.48
N LEU A 8 -10.23 -1.00 -14.60
CA LEU A 8 -9.43 -2.22 -14.59
C LEU A 8 -10.00 -3.31 -13.65
N ASP A 9 -11.10 -3.02 -12.96
CA ASP A 9 -11.79 -3.90 -12.00
C ASP A 9 -10.86 -4.52 -10.92
N LEU A 10 -9.78 -3.80 -10.57
CA LEU A 10 -8.71 -4.33 -9.73
C LEU A 10 -9.16 -4.63 -8.30
N LEU A 11 -10.11 -3.83 -7.78
CA LEU A 11 -10.66 -4.02 -6.44
C LEU A 11 -11.54 -5.26 -6.36
N THR A 12 -12.33 -5.53 -7.39
CA THR A 12 -13.15 -6.74 -7.48
C THR A 12 -12.27 -7.98 -7.58
N MET A 13 -11.21 -7.92 -8.40
CA MET A 13 -10.24 -9.02 -8.50
C MET A 13 -9.52 -9.31 -7.18
N ALA A 14 -9.29 -8.28 -6.37
CA ALA A 14 -8.63 -8.40 -5.07
C ALA A 14 -9.60 -8.63 -3.89
N ALA A 15 -10.91 -8.74 -4.13
CA ALA A 15 -11.92 -8.80 -3.07
C ALA A 15 -11.68 -9.96 -2.07
N ASP A 16 -11.17 -11.09 -2.55
CA ASP A 16 -10.84 -12.27 -1.73
C ASP A 16 -9.33 -12.35 -1.38
N GLY A 17 -8.56 -11.29 -1.62
CA GLY A 17 -7.10 -11.29 -1.52
C GLY A 17 -6.50 -9.95 -1.11
N VAL A 18 -5.28 -9.69 -1.59
CA VAL A 18 -4.57 -8.43 -1.37
C VAL A 18 -4.10 -7.91 -2.73
N LEU A 19 -4.40 -6.64 -3.01
CA LEU A 19 -3.82 -5.93 -4.14
C LEU A 19 -2.50 -5.28 -3.69
N MET A 20 -1.39 -5.71 -4.28
CA MET A 20 -0.09 -5.08 -4.08
C MET A 20 0.27 -4.27 -5.33
N VAL A 21 0.59 -3.01 -5.13
CA VAL A 21 0.90 -2.07 -6.20
C VAL A 21 2.34 -1.63 -6.03
N GLU A 22 3.18 -1.90 -7.02
CA GLU A 22 4.53 -1.35 -7.08
C GLU A 22 4.51 0.05 -7.71
N TRP A 23 5.47 0.90 -7.33
CA TRP A 23 5.57 2.29 -7.82
C TRP A 23 4.31 3.12 -7.55
N GLY A 24 3.74 2.94 -6.35
CA GLY A 24 2.48 3.55 -5.91
C GLY A 24 2.43 5.08 -6.05
N ASP A 25 3.56 5.77 -6.03
CA ASP A 25 3.64 7.23 -6.23
C ASP A 25 3.04 7.67 -7.57
N ALA A 26 3.18 6.86 -8.62
CA ALA A 26 2.62 7.15 -9.94
C ALA A 26 1.09 7.15 -9.95
N VAL A 27 0.47 6.48 -8.97
CA VAL A 27 -0.97 6.28 -8.87
C VAL A 27 -1.56 6.83 -7.56
N ALA A 28 -0.75 7.53 -6.75
CA ALA A 28 -1.12 7.96 -5.39
C ALA A 28 -2.41 8.80 -5.34
N GLY A 29 -2.69 9.60 -6.38
CA GLY A 29 -3.92 10.38 -6.49
C GLY A 29 -5.17 9.58 -6.87
N SER A 30 -5.01 8.29 -7.13
CA SER A 30 -6.04 7.37 -7.62
C SER A 30 -6.22 6.16 -6.70
N VAL A 31 -5.29 5.87 -5.78
CA VAL A 31 -5.44 4.78 -4.80
C VAL A 31 -6.66 5.04 -3.90
N PRO A 32 -7.45 4.01 -3.55
CA PRO A 32 -8.54 4.15 -2.59
C PRO A 32 -8.06 4.66 -1.23
N ASP A 33 -8.90 5.39 -0.49
CA ASP A 33 -8.54 5.98 0.80
C ASP A 33 -8.07 4.95 1.85
N ASP A 34 -8.60 3.73 1.79
CA ASP A 34 -8.23 2.61 2.66
C ASP A 34 -7.08 1.78 2.06
N HIS A 35 -5.84 2.15 2.37
CA HIS A 35 -4.65 1.42 1.92
C HIS A 35 -3.49 1.51 2.91
N LEU A 36 -2.45 0.71 2.68
CA LEU A 36 -1.17 0.79 3.38
C LEU A 36 -0.09 1.18 2.39
N VAL A 37 0.59 2.29 2.64
CA VAL A 37 1.84 2.61 1.92
C VAL A 37 2.98 1.89 2.61
N VAL A 38 3.79 1.18 1.82
CA VAL A 38 5.02 0.52 2.25
C VAL A 38 6.19 1.23 1.60
N GLU A 39 6.92 2.02 2.36
CA GLU A 39 8.14 2.68 1.88
C GLU A 39 9.35 1.80 2.16
N ILE A 40 10.11 1.47 1.11
CA ILE A 40 11.35 0.70 1.22
C ILE A 40 12.51 1.61 0.86
N SER A 41 13.36 1.93 1.84
CA SER A 41 14.55 2.76 1.67
C SER A 41 15.82 1.94 1.76
N VAL A 42 16.80 2.22 0.91
CA VAL A 42 18.14 1.62 0.99
C VAL A 42 18.96 2.39 2.02
N LEU A 43 19.42 1.72 3.09
CA LEU A 43 20.32 2.33 4.07
C LEU A 43 21.79 2.07 3.72
N ASP A 44 22.10 0.84 3.30
CA ASP A 44 23.42 0.44 2.76
C ASP A 44 23.26 -0.74 1.78
N GLU A 45 24.37 -1.35 1.34
CA GLU A 45 24.36 -2.46 0.38
C GLU A 45 23.51 -3.67 0.80
N ARG A 46 23.32 -3.92 2.10
CA ARG A 46 22.62 -5.10 2.65
C ARG A 46 21.48 -4.77 3.62
N THR A 47 21.41 -3.54 4.09
CA THR A 47 20.37 -3.07 5.00
C THR A 47 19.33 -2.23 4.26
N ARG A 48 18.05 -2.50 4.51
CA ARG A 48 16.91 -1.71 4.04
C ARG A 48 16.09 -1.28 5.23
N SER A 49 15.48 -0.09 5.15
CA SER A 49 14.45 0.35 6.07
C SER A 49 13.10 0.15 5.42
N ILE A 50 12.14 -0.38 6.17
CA ILE A 50 10.75 -0.52 5.73
C ILE A 50 9.90 0.33 6.68
N ALA A 51 9.12 1.25 6.13
CA ALA A 51 8.14 2.02 6.89
C ALA A 51 6.72 1.67 6.43
N PHE A 52 5.83 1.51 7.40
CA PHE A 52 4.41 1.25 7.19
C PHE A 52 3.62 2.52 7.51
N ILE A 53 2.98 3.10 6.49
CA ILE A 53 2.21 4.34 6.62
C ILE A 53 0.74 4.01 6.34
N PRO A 54 -0.07 3.78 7.38
CA PRO A 54 -1.45 3.37 7.20
C PRO A 54 -2.37 4.54 6.83
N HIS A 55 -3.30 4.29 5.91
CA HIS A 55 -4.35 5.22 5.53
C HIS A 55 -5.74 4.60 5.76
N GLY A 56 -6.70 5.44 6.16
CA GLY A 56 -8.08 5.02 6.41
C GLY A 56 -8.18 3.89 7.44
N ALA A 57 -8.92 2.84 7.11
CA ALA A 57 -9.16 1.67 7.96
C ALA A 57 -7.88 0.92 8.36
N TRP A 58 -6.76 1.11 7.64
CA TRP A 58 -5.47 0.51 8.01
C TRP A 58 -4.88 1.09 9.31
N ALA A 59 -5.26 2.32 9.69
CA ALA A 59 -4.73 2.97 10.90
C ALA A 59 -5.11 2.25 12.20
N GLY A 60 -6.18 1.45 12.18
CA GLY A 60 -6.63 0.65 13.32
C GLY A 60 -6.01 -0.74 13.40
N ARG A 61 -5.15 -1.14 12.45
CA ARG A 61 -4.55 -2.48 12.41
C ARG A 61 -3.28 -2.54 13.27
N PRO A 62 -2.95 -3.69 13.87
CA PRO A 62 -1.79 -3.85 14.75
C PRO A 62 -0.46 -3.97 13.96
N LEU A 63 -0.13 -2.96 13.15
CA LEU A 63 1.05 -2.99 12.27
C LEU A 63 2.37 -3.00 13.04
N ALA A 64 2.38 -2.56 14.29
CA ALA A 64 3.56 -2.60 15.16
C ALA A 64 4.08 -4.02 15.42
N GLU A 65 3.23 -5.05 15.27
CA GLU A 65 3.65 -6.45 15.40
C GLU A 65 4.58 -6.89 14.25
N LEU A 66 4.65 -6.12 13.15
CA LEU A 66 5.43 -6.42 11.96
C LEU A 66 6.80 -5.74 11.92
N THR A 67 7.12 -4.88 12.90
CA THR A 67 8.34 -4.04 12.91
C THR A 67 9.37 -4.50 13.95
N ALA A 68 9.49 -5.81 14.17
CA ALA A 68 10.38 -6.42 15.18
C ALA A 68 11.87 -6.36 14.85
#